data_AF-A0A2W5NZ74-F1
#
_entry.id   AF-A0A2W5NZ74-F1
#
_cell.length_a   1.000
_cell.length_b   1.000
_cell.length_c   1.000
_cell.angle_alpha   90.00
_cell.angle_beta   90.00
_cell.angle_gamma   90.00
#
_symmetry.space_group_name_H-M   'P 1'
#
loop_
_entity.id
_entity.type
_entity.pdbx_description
1 polymer ?
#
loop_
_entity_poly.entity_id
_entity_poly.type
_entity_poly.pdbx_seq_one_letter_code
_entity_poly.pdbx_strand_id
1 'polypeptide(L)'
;MKSAPLLCLCLGAVLAGPAFAMYRCEAADGTISFQDKRCPEGSKEQTLGATAPPPLVSGPDDGQRAQQIRRNQEASTRALRKTQLESTLLPAARSALASHRQACEQELSALRAQREGTSGRFPGQRQTLDESLAAAQARCDRQGRELADRVETLRSECSALQCTAR
;
A
#
# COMPACT_ATOMS: atom_id res chain seq x y z
N MET A 1 60.80 -6.18 47.50
CA MET A 1 59.54 -6.80 47.01
C MET A 1 59.43 -6.52 45.52
N LYS A 2 59.37 -7.59 44.68
CA LYS A 2 58.73 -7.72 43.34
C LYS A 2 58.93 -6.58 42.31
N SER A 3 59.37 -6.72 41.06
CA SER A 3 59.72 -7.83 40.15
C SER A 3 60.43 -7.20 38.92
N ALA A 4 61.34 -7.92 38.26
CA ALA A 4 61.83 -7.63 36.90
C ALA A 4 61.19 -8.63 35.90
N PRO A 5 61.70 -8.79 34.67
CA PRO A 5 61.40 -8.14 33.38
C PRO A 5 60.68 -9.10 32.38
N LEU A 6 60.18 -8.66 31.20
CA LEU A 6 59.90 -9.45 29.96
C LEU A 6 59.14 -8.55 28.94
N LEU A 7 59.67 -8.21 27.76
CA LEU A 7 59.75 -9.00 26.50
C LEU A 7 58.38 -9.20 25.82
N CYS A 8 58.08 -8.45 24.75
CA CYS A 8 57.35 -9.03 23.61
C CYS A 8 57.45 -8.19 22.34
N LEU A 9 57.94 -8.88 21.31
CA LEU A 9 58.13 -8.50 19.92
C LEU A 9 56.85 -8.94 19.20
N CYS A 10 56.08 -8.00 18.62
CA CYS A 10 54.97 -8.36 17.73
C CYS A 10 55.04 -7.53 16.46
N LEU A 11 55.59 -8.19 15.44
CA LEU A 11 55.37 -7.97 14.02
C LEU A 11 53.91 -7.53 13.76
N GLY A 12 53.73 -6.29 13.33
CA GLY A 12 52.53 -5.88 12.62
C GLY A 12 52.60 -6.40 11.19
N ALA A 13 52.19 -7.66 10.99
CA ALA A 13 51.95 -8.22 9.67
C ALA A 13 50.89 -7.38 8.95
N VAL A 14 51.34 -6.59 7.98
CA VAL A 14 50.46 -5.90 7.04
C VAL A 14 49.72 -6.98 6.25
N LEU A 15 48.40 -7.02 6.44
CA LEU A 15 47.45 -7.77 5.63
C LEU A 15 47.52 -7.25 4.18
N ALA A 16 48.42 -7.81 3.38
CA ALA A 16 48.36 -7.69 1.93
C ALA A 16 47.16 -8.52 1.46
N GLY A 17 46.05 -7.85 1.16
CA GLY A 17 44.95 -8.45 0.41
C GLY A 17 45.46 -8.95 -0.95
N PRO A 18 44.82 -9.96 -1.55
CA PRO A 18 45.21 -10.45 -2.86
C PRO A 18 44.99 -9.35 -3.89
N ALA A 19 46.07 -8.74 -4.36
CA ALA A 19 46.05 -7.87 -5.52
C ALA A 19 45.82 -8.75 -6.76
N PHE A 20 44.56 -8.96 -7.11
CA PHE A 20 44.21 -9.52 -8.42
C PHE A 20 44.59 -8.46 -9.47
N ALA A 21 45.79 -8.58 -10.03
CA ALA A 21 46.21 -7.78 -11.18
C ALA A 21 45.60 -8.42 -12.42
N MET A 22 44.50 -7.88 -12.91
CA MET A 22 43.90 -8.29 -14.18
C MET A 22 44.53 -7.48 -15.31
N TYR A 23 45.14 -8.16 -16.27
CA TYR A 23 45.81 -7.56 -17.41
C TYR A 23 44.88 -7.61 -18.62
N ARG A 24 44.71 -6.47 -19.29
CA ARG A 24 44.10 -6.40 -20.61
C ARG A 24 45.20 -6.51 -21.66
N CYS A 25 45.13 -7.53 -22.50
CA CYS A 25 46.09 -7.82 -23.56
C CYS A 25 45.44 -7.62 -24.92
N GLU A 26 46.02 -6.74 -25.74
CA GLU A 26 45.59 -6.52 -27.12
C GLU A 26 46.62 -7.11 -28.10
N ALA A 27 46.19 -8.10 -28.87
CA ALA A 27 47.01 -8.77 -29.89
C ALA A 27 47.09 -7.93 -31.18
N ALA A 28 48.06 -8.25 -32.06
CA ALA A 28 48.33 -7.48 -33.27
C ALA A 28 47.18 -7.50 -34.31
N ASP A 29 46.28 -8.47 -34.20
CA ASP A 29 45.03 -8.60 -34.97
C ASP A 29 43.87 -7.76 -34.39
N GLY A 30 44.10 -7.06 -33.28
CA GLY A 30 43.09 -6.28 -32.55
C GLY A 30 42.26 -7.10 -31.56
N THR A 31 42.56 -8.39 -31.37
CA THR A 31 41.85 -9.24 -30.41
C THR A 31 42.22 -8.86 -28.97
N ILE A 32 41.21 -8.61 -28.13
CA ILE A 32 41.38 -8.24 -26.73
C ILE A 32 41.09 -9.45 -25.84
N SER A 33 42.01 -9.78 -24.94
CA SER A 33 41.84 -10.80 -23.91
C SER A 33 42.15 -10.23 -22.52
N PHE A 34 41.48 -10.75 -21.49
CA PHE A 34 41.71 -10.38 -20.10
C PHE A 34 42.24 -11.59 -19.35
N GLN A 35 43.42 -11.44 -18.74
CA GLN A 35 44.13 -12.54 -18.10
C GLN A 35 44.69 -12.09 -16.75
N ASP A 36 44.75 -13.02 -15.80
CA ASP A 36 45.39 -12.77 -14.49
C ASP A 36 46.93 -12.86 -14.58
N LYS A 37 47.46 -13.25 -15.73
CA LYS A 37 48.90 -13.34 -16.04
C LYS A 37 49.27 -12.22 -17.02
N ARG A 38 50.54 -11.80 -16.97
CA ARG A 38 51.10 -10.79 -17.90
C ARG A 38 50.88 -11.21 -19.34
N CYS A 39 50.72 -10.21 -20.20
CA CYS A 39 50.47 -10.41 -21.61
C CYS A 39 51.68 -11.04 -22.31
N PRO A 40 51.48 -11.93 -23.30
CA PRO A 40 52.58 -12.53 -24.06
C PRO A 40 53.37 -11.48 -24.84
N GLU A 41 54.68 -11.70 -25.04
CA GLU A 41 55.54 -10.74 -25.74
C GLU A 41 54.99 -10.36 -27.12
N GLY A 42 54.95 -9.04 -27.39
CA GLY A 42 54.39 -8.48 -28.63
C GLY A 42 52.95 -7.98 -28.53
N SER A 43 52.26 -8.16 -27.39
CA SER A 43 50.93 -7.59 -27.13
C SER A 43 50.99 -6.34 -26.25
N LYS A 44 50.04 -5.43 -26.43
CA LYS A 44 49.93 -4.21 -25.58
C LYS A 44 49.27 -4.59 -24.26
N GLU A 45 49.98 -4.41 -23.15
CA GLU A 45 49.51 -4.68 -21.79
C GLU A 45 48.97 -3.41 -21.12
N GLN A 46 47.77 -3.50 -20.54
CA GLN A 46 47.22 -2.46 -19.66
C GLN A 46 46.78 -3.09 -18.33
N THR A 47 47.43 -2.70 -17.24
CA THR A 47 47.08 -3.15 -15.88
C THR A 47 45.83 -2.43 -15.40
N LEU A 48 44.74 -3.17 -15.16
CA LEU A 48 43.52 -2.62 -14.59
C LEU A 48 43.61 -2.70 -13.06
N GLY A 49 44.10 -1.63 -12.43
CA GLY A 49 43.96 -1.47 -10.99
C GLY A 49 42.49 -1.26 -10.64
N ALA A 50 41.94 -2.10 -9.75
CA ALA A 50 40.62 -1.89 -9.19
C ALA A 50 40.61 -0.59 -8.38
N THR A 51 40.24 0.51 -9.02
CA THR A 51 40.00 1.78 -8.32
C THR A 51 38.67 1.62 -7.61
N ALA A 52 38.65 1.80 -6.29
CA ALA A 52 37.42 1.74 -5.51
C ALA A 52 36.35 2.65 -6.15
N PRO A 53 35.08 2.21 -6.25
CA PRO A 53 34.03 3.04 -6.81
C PRO A 53 33.95 4.35 -6.01
N PRO A 54 33.80 5.51 -6.69
CA PRO A 54 33.70 6.78 -6.00
C PRO A 54 32.52 6.73 -5.02
N PRO A 55 32.62 7.39 -3.85
CA PRO A 55 31.52 7.42 -2.88
C PRO A 55 30.28 8.01 -3.54
N LEU A 56 29.13 7.36 -3.32
CA LEU A 56 27.82 7.88 -3.76
C LEU A 56 27.54 9.18 -3.00
N VAL A 57 27.81 10.31 -3.66
CA VAL A 57 27.45 11.62 -3.15
C VAL A 57 26.00 11.88 -3.57
N SER A 58 25.06 11.83 -2.63
CA SER A 58 23.68 12.23 -2.89
C SER A 58 23.66 13.69 -3.33
N GLY A 59 23.34 13.92 -4.60
CA GLY A 59 23.27 15.26 -5.17
C GLY A 59 21.96 15.95 -4.77
N PRO A 60 21.90 17.29 -4.82
CA PRO A 60 20.65 18.04 -4.63
C PRO A 60 19.50 17.59 -5.58
N ASP A 61 19.83 16.99 -6.72
CA ASP A 61 18.91 16.39 -7.69
C ASP A 61 18.17 15.15 -7.14
N ASP A 62 18.81 14.36 -6.27
CA ASP A 62 18.20 13.15 -5.68
C ASP A 62 17.03 13.51 -4.75
N GLY A 63 17.13 14.64 -4.03
CA GLY A 63 16.05 15.17 -3.20
C GLY A 63 14.85 15.63 -4.03
N GLN A 64 15.09 16.30 -5.16
CA GLN A 64 14.04 16.76 -6.06
C GLN A 64 13.32 15.58 -6.74
N ARG A 65 14.08 14.57 -7.19
CA ARG A 65 13.52 13.35 -7.77
C ARG A 65 12.70 12.56 -6.76
N ALA A 66 13.17 12.41 -5.53
CA ALA A 66 12.42 11.76 -4.46
C ALA A 66 11.10 12.50 -4.16
N GLN A 67 11.12 13.83 -4.15
CA GLN A 67 9.91 14.63 -3.92
C GLN A 67 8.92 14.53 -5.10
N GLN A 68 9.42 14.48 -6.34
CA GLN A 68 8.57 14.26 -7.51
C GLN A 68 7.92 12.88 -7.50
N ILE A 69 8.65 11.83 -7.11
CA ILE A 69 8.10 10.47 -6.96
C ILE A 69 6.97 10.47 -5.91
N ARG A 70 7.17 11.13 -4.76
CA ARG A 70 6.12 11.25 -3.72
C ARG A 70 4.88 11.96 -4.24
N ARG A 71 5.04 13.10 -4.94
CA ARG A 71 3.90 13.82 -5.56
C ARG A 71 3.15 12.95 -6.57
N ASN A 72 3.86 12.19 -7.40
CA ASN A 72 3.24 11.31 -8.39
C ASN A 72 2.49 10.15 -7.72
N GLN A 73 3.04 9.59 -6.64
CA GLN A 73 2.36 8.56 -5.86
C GLN A 73 1.08 9.09 -5.21
N GLU A 74 1.13 10.28 -4.60
CA GLU A 74 -0.05 10.93 -4.01
C GLU A 74 -1.12 11.27 -5.06
N ALA A 75 -0.72 11.73 -6.24
CA ALA A 75 -1.65 11.98 -7.33
C ALA A 75 -2.32 10.68 -7.83
N SER A 76 -1.53 9.61 -7.95
CA SER A 76 -2.03 8.29 -8.37
C SER A 76 -3.00 7.69 -7.35
N THR A 77 -2.68 7.73 -6.06
CA THR A 77 -3.57 7.22 -5.01
C THR A 77 -4.88 8.00 -4.94
N ARG A 78 -4.83 9.34 -5.08
CA ARG A 78 -6.04 10.18 -5.19
C ARG A 78 -6.89 9.81 -6.40
N ALA A 79 -6.28 9.60 -7.58
CA ALA A 79 -7.00 9.23 -8.79
C ALA A 79 -7.67 7.85 -8.69
N LEU A 80 -6.98 6.88 -8.10
CA LEU A 80 -7.55 5.55 -7.82
C LEU A 80 -8.71 5.63 -6.84
N ARG A 81 -8.54 6.39 -5.75
CA ARG A 81 -9.59 6.56 -4.73
C ARG A 81 -10.82 7.23 -5.31
N LYS A 82 -10.64 8.27 -6.14
CA LYS A 82 -11.72 8.93 -6.87
C LYS A 82 -12.51 7.94 -7.73
N THR A 83 -11.80 7.18 -8.57
CA THR A 83 -12.42 6.15 -9.43
C THR A 83 -13.20 5.15 -8.58
N GLN A 84 -12.63 4.67 -7.48
CA GLN A 84 -13.29 3.69 -6.60
C GLN A 84 -14.57 4.25 -5.96
N LEU A 85 -14.56 5.51 -5.54
CA LEU A 85 -15.73 6.18 -4.97
C LEU A 85 -16.86 6.30 -6.00
N GLU A 86 -16.53 6.75 -7.21
CA GLU A 86 -17.51 6.98 -8.29
C GLU A 86 -18.08 5.69 -8.85
N SER A 87 -17.24 4.69 -9.13
CA SER A 87 -17.66 3.49 -9.85
C SER A 87 -18.29 2.42 -8.95
N THR A 88 -17.85 2.33 -7.69
CA THR A 88 -18.19 1.20 -6.83
C THR A 88 -18.84 1.65 -5.54
N LEU A 89 -18.18 2.50 -4.75
CA LEU A 89 -18.60 2.72 -3.36
C LEU A 89 -19.88 3.53 -3.24
N LEU A 90 -20.01 4.64 -3.96
CA LEU A 90 -21.23 5.45 -3.93
C LEU A 90 -22.44 4.73 -4.52
N PRO A 91 -22.36 4.09 -5.71
CA PRO A 91 -23.47 3.30 -6.24
C PRO A 91 -23.89 2.18 -5.28
N ALA A 92 -22.94 1.42 -4.73
CA ALA A 92 -23.22 0.33 -3.81
C ALA A 92 -23.86 0.82 -2.49
N ALA A 93 -23.41 1.94 -1.94
CA ALA A 93 -24.00 2.51 -0.72
C ALA A 93 -25.44 3.01 -0.97
N ARG A 94 -25.68 3.66 -2.12
CA ARG A 94 -27.02 4.10 -2.53
C ARG A 94 -27.97 2.92 -2.77
N SER A 95 -27.50 1.87 -3.45
CA SER A 95 -28.30 0.67 -3.66
C SER A 95 -28.60 -0.05 -2.35
N ALA A 96 -27.63 -0.14 -1.43
CA ALA A 96 -27.85 -0.72 -0.10
C ALA A 96 -28.94 0.03 0.68
N LEU A 97 -28.91 1.37 0.67
CA LEU A 97 -29.95 2.20 1.29
C LEU A 97 -31.32 1.99 0.63
N ALA A 98 -31.38 1.93 -0.70
CA ALA A 98 -32.62 1.71 -1.43
C ALA A 98 -33.22 0.32 -1.12
N SER A 99 -32.40 -0.74 -1.17
CA SER A 99 -32.81 -2.10 -0.84
C SER A 99 -33.28 -2.22 0.62
N HIS A 100 -32.59 -1.56 1.55
CA HIS A 100 -32.99 -1.52 2.96
C HIS A 100 -34.37 -0.87 3.15
N ARG A 101 -34.62 0.27 2.49
CA ARG A 101 -35.92 0.94 2.54
C ARG A 101 -37.04 0.04 2.04
N GLN A 102 -36.82 -0.62 0.91
CA GLN A 102 -37.80 -1.54 0.33
C GLN A 102 -38.06 -2.75 1.25
N ALA A 103 -37.01 -3.35 1.80
CA ALA A 103 -37.13 -4.48 2.73
C ALA A 103 -37.91 -4.09 4.00
N CYS A 104 -37.60 -2.92 4.57
CA CYS A 104 -38.32 -2.39 5.73
C CYS A 104 -39.79 -2.10 5.43
N GLU A 105 -40.11 -1.54 4.26
CA GLU A 105 -41.50 -1.32 3.86
C GLU A 105 -42.29 -2.63 3.76
N GLN A 106 -41.67 -3.68 3.21
CA GLN A 106 -42.27 -5.01 3.13
C GLN A 106 -42.47 -5.65 4.52
N GLU A 107 -41.48 -5.59 5.41
CA GLU A 107 -41.61 -6.12 6.78
C GLU A 107 -42.73 -5.40 7.54
N LEU A 108 -42.75 -4.06 7.49
CA LEU A 108 -43.74 -3.27 8.20
C LEU A 108 -45.16 -3.45 7.65
N SER A 109 -45.31 -3.56 6.33
CA SER A 109 -46.62 -3.83 5.72
C SER A 109 -47.13 -5.23 6.06
N ALA A 110 -46.25 -6.25 6.06
CA ALA A 110 -46.61 -7.61 6.48
C ALA A 110 -47.08 -7.66 7.95
N LEU A 111 -46.37 -6.99 8.86
CA LEU A 111 -46.75 -6.92 10.28
C LEU A 111 -48.08 -6.17 10.47
N ARG A 112 -48.33 -5.10 9.72
CA ARG A 112 -49.62 -4.38 9.74
C ARG A 112 -50.77 -5.26 9.25
N ALA A 113 -50.58 -5.95 8.13
CA ALA A 113 -51.60 -6.86 7.60
C ALA A 113 -51.90 -8.00 8.58
N GLN A 114 -50.88 -8.55 9.25
CA GLN A 114 -51.06 -9.56 10.28
C GLN A 114 -51.84 -9.02 11.49
N ARG A 115 -51.53 -7.79 11.93
CA ARG A 115 -52.25 -7.10 13.01
C ARG A 115 -53.73 -6.90 12.66
N GLU A 116 -54.02 -6.50 11.44
CA GLU A 116 -55.39 -6.28 10.95
C GLU A 116 -56.18 -7.60 10.83
N GLY A 117 -55.52 -8.67 10.38
CA GLY A 117 -56.11 -10.01 10.29
C GLY A 117 -56.24 -10.76 11.61
N THR A 118 -55.68 -10.23 12.70
CA THR A 118 -55.75 -10.86 14.02
C THR A 118 -57.17 -10.69 14.60
N SER A 119 -57.99 -11.73 14.49
CA SER A 119 -59.25 -11.86 15.22
C SER A 119 -58.98 -12.29 16.66
N GLY A 120 -59.84 -11.92 17.60
CA GLY A 120 -59.69 -12.10 19.06
C GLY A 120 -59.61 -13.54 19.59
N ARG A 121 -59.06 -14.48 18.81
CA ARG A 121 -58.80 -15.87 19.17
C ARG A 121 -57.81 -16.01 20.34
N PHE A 122 -56.88 -15.06 20.48
CA PHE A 122 -55.91 -15.06 21.57
C PHE A 122 -55.83 -13.68 22.24
N PRO A 123 -56.12 -13.59 23.57
CA PRO A 123 -55.93 -12.34 24.31
C PRO A 123 -54.44 -11.94 24.29
N GLY A 124 -54.16 -10.66 24.08
CA GLY A 124 -52.79 -10.12 24.05
C GLY A 124 -52.05 -10.25 22.71
N GLN A 125 -52.53 -11.03 21.75
CA GLN A 125 -51.86 -11.21 20.44
C GLN A 125 -51.67 -9.88 19.70
N ARG A 126 -52.67 -9.01 19.74
CA ARG A 126 -52.60 -7.69 19.12
C ARG A 126 -51.57 -6.77 19.79
N GLN A 127 -51.41 -6.86 21.11
CA GLN A 127 -50.39 -6.11 21.86
C GLN A 127 -48.98 -6.59 21.48
N THR A 128 -48.77 -7.91 21.37
CA THR A 128 -47.46 -8.44 20.93
C THR A 128 -47.11 -8.02 19.50
N LEU A 129 -48.11 -7.91 18.61
CA LEU A 129 -47.89 -7.42 17.25
C LEU A 129 -47.55 -5.92 17.24
N ASP A 130 -48.18 -5.13 18.10
CA ASP A 130 -47.87 -3.69 18.25
C ASP A 130 -46.44 -3.47 18.74
N GLU A 131 -46.00 -4.24 19.74
CA GLU A 131 -44.61 -4.24 20.21
C GLU A 131 -43.64 -4.66 19.10
N SER A 132 -43.99 -5.72 18.34
CA SER A 132 -43.16 -6.19 17.22
C SER A 132 -43.03 -5.14 16.12
N LEU A 133 -44.10 -4.40 15.83
CA LEU A 133 -44.14 -3.34 14.84
C LEU A 133 -43.28 -2.15 15.28
N ALA A 134 -43.42 -1.71 16.54
CA ALA A 134 -42.60 -0.64 17.11
C ALA A 134 -41.11 -1.03 17.11
N ALA A 135 -40.79 -2.27 17.49
CA ALA A 135 -39.42 -2.78 17.47
C ALA A 135 -38.85 -2.85 16.04
N ALA A 136 -39.63 -3.31 15.06
CA ALA A 136 -39.25 -3.34 13.65
C ALA A 136 -39.00 -1.93 13.10
N GLN A 137 -39.89 -0.98 13.38
CA GLN A 137 -39.70 0.43 13.01
C GLN A 137 -38.40 0.99 13.58
N ALA A 138 -38.15 0.80 14.88
CA ALA A 138 -36.93 1.29 15.52
C ALA A 138 -35.65 0.66 14.93
N ARG A 139 -35.68 -0.63 14.53
CA ARG A 139 -34.56 -1.28 13.81
C ARG A 139 -34.36 -0.65 12.43
N CYS A 140 -35.43 -0.54 11.66
CA CYS A 140 -35.43 0.06 10.33
C CYS A 140 -34.88 1.48 10.32
N ASP A 141 -35.31 2.31 11.28
CA ASP A 141 -34.86 3.70 11.40
C ASP A 141 -33.38 3.79 11.76
N ARG A 142 -32.90 2.95 12.68
CA ARG A 142 -31.47 2.94 13.06
C ARG A 142 -30.58 2.56 11.89
N GLN A 143 -30.88 1.44 11.23
CA GLN A 143 -30.10 0.99 10.07
C GLN A 143 -30.23 1.94 8.88
N GLY A 144 -31.42 2.54 8.70
CA GLY A 144 -31.66 3.55 7.67
C GLY A 144 -30.81 4.79 7.86
N ARG A 145 -30.67 5.28 9.11
CA ARG A 145 -29.77 6.39 9.45
C ARG A 145 -28.31 6.03 9.17
N GLU A 146 -27.85 4.87 9.64
CA GLU A 146 -26.46 4.42 9.42
C GLU A 146 -26.11 4.33 7.93
N LEU A 147 -26.99 3.77 7.10
CA LEU A 147 -26.79 3.69 5.65
C LEU A 147 -26.81 5.07 4.99
N ALA A 148 -27.69 5.97 5.44
CA ALA A 148 -27.73 7.34 4.96
C ALA A 148 -26.44 8.11 5.31
N ASP A 149 -25.96 7.98 6.54
CA ASP A 149 -24.70 8.59 7.01
C ASP A 149 -23.51 8.07 6.21
N ARG A 150 -23.51 6.77 5.86
CA ARG A 150 -22.48 6.18 5.00
C ARG A 150 -22.50 6.77 3.60
N VAL A 151 -23.69 6.96 3.01
CA VAL A 151 -23.83 7.63 1.70
C VAL A 151 -23.29 9.05 1.76
N GLU A 152 -23.63 9.80 2.81
CA GLU A 152 -23.17 11.19 2.97
C GLU A 152 -21.66 11.29 3.21
N THR A 153 -21.10 10.37 4.01
CA THR A 153 -19.65 10.26 4.21
C THR A 153 -18.92 10.02 2.89
N LEU A 154 -19.39 9.06 2.09
CA LEU A 154 -18.79 8.79 0.78
C LEU A 154 -18.99 9.96 -0.20
N ARG A 155 -20.13 10.65 -0.12
CA ARG A 155 -20.43 11.82 -0.97
C ARG A 155 -19.51 12.99 -0.64
N SER A 156 -19.32 13.29 0.63
CA SER A 156 -18.41 14.34 1.08
C SER A 156 -16.97 14.02 0.71
N GLU A 157 -16.52 12.78 0.88
CA GLU A 157 -15.20 12.33 0.41
C GLU A 157 -15.05 12.52 -1.10
N CYS A 158 -16.07 12.14 -1.88
CA CYS A 158 -16.06 12.34 -3.33
C CYS A 158 -16.00 13.83 -3.71
N SER A 159 -16.72 14.68 -2.98
CA SER A 159 -16.70 16.13 -3.21
C SER A 159 -15.33 16.74 -2.94
N ALA A 160 -14.65 16.29 -1.87
CA ALA A 160 -13.29 16.71 -1.54
C ALA A 160 -12.26 16.27 -2.61
N LEU A 161 -12.51 15.13 -3.26
CA LEU A 161 -11.71 14.63 -4.38
C LEU A 161 -12.19 15.11 -5.76
N GLN A 162 -13.15 16.04 -5.80
CA GLN A 162 -13.72 16.60 -7.03
C GLN A 162 -14.21 15.53 -8.01
N CYS A 163 -14.96 14.57 -7.47
CA CYS A 163 -15.66 13.59 -8.29
C CYS A 163 -16.56 14.26 -9.33
N THR A 164 -16.50 13.76 -10.56
CA THR A 164 -17.49 14.06 -11.58
C THR A 164 -18.72 13.22 -11.29
N ALA A 165 -19.71 13.82 -10.64
CA ALA A 165 -21.03 13.22 -10.52
C ALA A 165 -21.57 12.98 -11.93
N ARG A 166 -21.60 11.71 -12.35
CA ARG A 166 -22.40 11.25 -13.49
C ARG A 166 -23.75 10.76 -12.99
#